data_AF-A0A965V909-F1
#
_entry.id   AF-A0A965V909-F1
#
_cell.length_a   1.000
_cell.length_b   1.000
_cell.length_c   1.000
_cell.angle_alpha   90.00
_cell.angle_beta   90.00
_cell.angle_gamma   90.00
#
_symmetry.space_group_name_H-M   'P 1'
#
loop_
_entity.id
_entity.type
_entity.pdbx_description
1 polymer ?
#
loop_
_entity_poly.entity_id
_entity_poly.type
_entity_poly.pdbx_seq_one_letter_code
_entity_poly.pdbx_strand_id
1 'polypeptide(L)'
;MKSGTTAIETLVPPMVEGLDKTQKSFLDYQLRAFGQRSSSFFALELAGECGELANLEKKLWRDANAAVDPKHIADEAADVFIALMNYCNSRGIDLEPTVKDKLRRIEERRQRGAMGPVPTVIVNPDGSQGAD
;
A
#
# COMPACT_ATOMS: atom_id res chain seq x y z
N MET A 1 3.18 45.52 -3.33
CA MET A 1 2.06 44.57 -3.42
C MET A 1 2.37 43.56 -4.50
N LYS A 2 2.73 42.31 -4.14
CA LYS A 2 2.74 41.19 -5.08
C LYS A 2 1.52 40.34 -4.74
N SER A 3 0.46 40.53 -5.52
CA SER A 3 -0.69 39.62 -5.56
C SER A 3 -0.20 38.34 -6.23
N GLY A 4 0.17 37.34 -5.44
CA GLY A 4 0.43 35.99 -5.90
C GLY A 4 -0.73 35.13 -5.45
N THR A 5 -1.80 35.08 -6.23
CA THR A 5 -2.82 34.04 -6.09
C THR A 5 -2.12 32.71 -6.38
N THR A 6 -1.70 32.01 -5.34
CA THR A 6 -1.24 30.63 -5.47
C THR A 6 -2.44 29.84 -5.96
N ALA A 7 -2.40 29.38 -7.21
CA ALA A 7 -3.38 28.41 -7.69
C ALA A 7 -3.37 27.26 -6.69
N ILE A 8 -4.51 27.01 -6.04
CA ILE A 8 -4.69 25.77 -5.28
C ILE A 8 -4.60 24.69 -6.35
N GLU A 9 -3.45 24.01 -6.40
CA GLU A 9 -3.26 22.88 -7.29
C GLU A 9 -4.33 21.85 -6.92
N THR A 10 -5.32 21.69 -7.80
CA THR A 10 -6.40 20.74 -7.60
C THR A 10 -5.81 19.34 -7.68
N LEU A 11 -5.58 18.73 -6.53
CA LEU A 11 -5.15 17.33 -6.46
C LEU A 11 -6.24 16.44 -7.07
N VAL A 12 -5.87 15.66 -8.07
CA VAL A 12 -6.74 14.65 -8.67
C VAL A 12 -6.66 13.39 -7.80
N PRO A 13 -7.78 12.89 -7.25
CA PRO A 13 -7.77 11.64 -6.49
C PRO A 13 -7.27 10.47 -7.34
N PRO A 14 -6.62 9.46 -6.74
CA PRO A 14 -6.17 8.30 -7.49
C PRO A 14 -7.36 7.55 -8.07
N MET A 15 -7.28 7.22 -9.36
CA MET A 15 -8.24 6.36 -10.02
C MET A 15 -7.89 4.89 -9.75
N VAL A 16 -8.84 4.14 -9.20
CA VAL A 16 -8.65 2.73 -8.87
C VAL A 16 -9.44 1.89 -9.87
N GLU A 17 -8.75 1.13 -10.71
CA GLU A 17 -9.40 0.28 -11.71
C GLU A 17 -8.64 -1.03 -11.86
N GLY A 18 -9.38 -2.13 -12.10
CA GLY A 18 -8.82 -3.44 -12.40
C GLY A 18 -8.44 -4.26 -11.17
N LEU A 19 -8.65 -3.74 -9.96
CA LEU A 19 -8.46 -4.52 -8.74
C LEU A 19 -9.51 -5.62 -8.65
N ASP A 20 -10.74 -5.38 -9.10
CA ASP A 20 -11.80 -6.40 -9.09
C ASP A 20 -11.43 -7.62 -9.98
N LYS A 21 -10.90 -7.36 -11.18
CA LYS A 21 -10.44 -8.38 -12.13
C LYS A 21 -9.25 -9.15 -11.58
N THR A 22 -8.29 -8.43 -11.01
CA THR A 22 -7.09 -9.01 -10.40
C THR A 22 -7.47 -9.90 -9.23
N GLN A 23 -8.31 -9.40 -8.33
CA GLN A 23 -8.79 -10.11 -7.15
C GLN A 23 -9.55 -11.40 -7.52
N LYS A 24 -10.43 -11.35 -8.54
CA LYS A 24 -11.14 -12.54 -9.06
C LYS A 24 -10.18 -13.55 -9.70
N SER A 25 -9.18 -13.09 -10.43
CA SER A 25 -8.14 -13.96 -11.02
C SER A 25 -7.36 -14.71 -9.93
N PHE A 26 -6.99 -14.01 -8.85
CA PHE A 26 -6.27 -14.62 -7.72
C PHE A 26 -7.15 -15.66 -7.01
N LEU A 27 -8.44 -15.34 -6.80
CA LEU A 27 -9.38 -16.30 -6.23
C LEU A 27 -9.50 -17.57 -7.09
N ASP A 28 -9.65 -17.41 -8.41
CA ASP A 28 -9.76 -18.55 -9.33
C ASP A 28 -8.50 -19.43 -9.29
N TYR A 29 -7.32 -18.81 -9.35
CA TYR A 29 -6.05 -19.53 -9.20
C TYR A 29 -5.97 -20.27 -7.86
N GLN A 30 -6.29 -19.58 -6.75
CA GLN A 30 -6.21 -20.14 -5.40
C GLN A 30 -7.11 -21.37 -5.23
N LEU A 31 -8.36 -21.29 -5.72
CA LEU A 31 -9.33 -22.38 -5.63
C LEU A 31 -8.98 -23.60 -6.49
N ARG A 32 -8.24 -23.39 -7.60
CA ARG A 32 -7.84 -24.46 -8.52
C ARG A 32 -6.54 -25.12 -8.12
N ALA A 33 -5.59 -24.35 -7.59
CA ALA A 33 -4.25 -24.83 -7.29
C ALA A 33 -4.10 -25.35 -5.86
N PHE A 34 -4.92 -24.87 -4.90
CA PHE A 34 -4.72 -25.15 -3.48
C PHE A 34 -6.01 -25.58 -2.78
N GLY A 35 -5.85 -26.25 -1.63
CA GLY A 35 -6.96 -26.56 -0.75
C GLY A 35 -7.53 -25.30 -0.07
N GLN A 36 -8.81 -25.34 0.30
CA GLN A 36 -9.45 -24.24 1.02
C GLN A 36 -8.74 -23.96 2.34
N ARG A 37 -8.55 -22.68 2.65
CA ARG A 37 -7.96 -22.17 3.90
C ARG A 37 -8.90 -21.15 4.53
N SER A 38 -8.85 -21.04 5.86
CA SER A 38 -9.66 -20.06 6.58
C SER A 38 -9.09 -18.65 6.45
N SER A 39 -9.92 -17.64 6.68
CA SER A 39 -9.43 -16.25 6.72
C SER A 39 -8.39 -16.00 7.81
N SER A 40 -8.40 -16.79 8.89
CA SER A 40 -7.38 -16.70 9.95
C SER A 40 -6.02 -17.18 9.46
N PHE A 41 -5.98 -18.20 8.59
CA PHE A 41 -4.74 -18.63 7.95
C PHE A 41 -4.16 -17.50 7.09
N PHE A 42 -4.98 -16.91 6.20
CA PHE A 42 -4.53 -15.82 5.34
C PHE A 42 -4.16 -14.54 6.10
N ALA A 43 -4.77 -14.28 7.25
CA ALA A 43 -4.37 -13.16 8.11
C ALA A 43 -2.96 -13.37 8.70
N LEU A 44 -2.60 -14.61 9.06
CA LEU A 44 -1.26 -14.93 9.55
C LEU A 44 -0.23 -14.92 8.42
N GLU A 45 -0.59 -15.43 7.23
CA GLU A 45 0.22 -15.34 6.01
C GLU A 45 0.55 -13.87 5.68
N LEU A 46 -0.47 -13.01 5.60
CA LEU A 46 -0.29 -11.56 5.38
C LEU A 46 0.63 -10.92 6.44
N ALA A 47 0.49 -11.30 7.72
CA ALA A 47 1.38 -10.78 8.76
C ALA A 47 2.82 -11.27 8.59
N GLY A 48 3.01 -12.49 8.10
CA GLY A 48 4.31 -13.05 7.73
C GLY A 48 4.99 -12.22 6.66
N GLU A 49 4.35 -12.06 5.50
CA GLU A 49 4.93 -11.32 4.36
C GLU A 49 5.24 -9.86 4.72
N CYS A 50 4.37 -9.21 5.50
CA CYS A 50 4.64 -7.86 6.01
C CYS A 50 5.89 -7.82 6.91
N GLY A 51 6.12 -8.87 7.69
CA GLY A 51 7.29 -9.00 8.56
C GLY A 51 8.58 -9.21 7.78
N GLU A 52 8.54 -9.96 6.68
CA GLU A 52 9.67 -10.19 5.79
C GLU A 52 10.09 -8.89 5.09
N LEU A 53 9.13 -8.17 4.49
CA LEU A 53 9.35 -6.84 3.93
C LEU A 53 9.92 -5.86 4.96
N ALA A 54 9.31 -5.78 6.15
CA ALA A 54 9.78 -4.89 7.22
C ALA A 54 11.20 -5.25 7.69
N ASN A 55 11.59 -6.52 7.63
CA ASN A 55 12.94 -6.94 8.00
C ASN A 55 13.99 -6.48 6.97
N LEU A 56 13.65 -6.42 5.68
CA LEU A 56 14.51 -5.83 4.65
C LEU A 56 14.69 -4.33 4.87
N GLU A 57 13.60 -3.60 5.08
CA GLU A 57 13.62 -2.16 5.39
C GLU A 57 14.45 -1.86 6.65
N LYS A 58 14.29 -2.67 7.71
CA LYS A 58 15.08 -2.54 8.93
C LYS A 58 16.59 -2.70 8.69
N LYS A 59 17.01 -3.55 7.74
CA LYS A 59 18.44 -3.71 7.41
C LYS A 59 18.98 -2.43 6.77
N LEU A 60 18.26 -1.88 5.79
CA LEU A 60 18.61 -0.62 5.12
C LEU A 60 18.62 0.55 6.10
N TRP A 61 17.64 0.62 6.99
CA TRP A 61 17.56 1.69 7.98
C TRP A 61 18.74 1.64 8.97
N ARG A 62 19.13 0.45 9.43
CA ARG A 62 20.25 0.29 10.37
C ARG A 62 21.60 0.55 9.71
N ASP A 63 21.73 0.22 8.42
CA ASP A 63 22.95 0.40 7.66
C ASP A 63 22.60 0.76 6.21
N ALA A 64 22.75 2.05 5.87
CA ALA A 64 22.47 2.55 4.54
C ALA A 64 23.37 1.95 3.45
N ASN A 65 24.50 1.32 3.83
CA ASN A 65 25.38 0.59 2.92
C ASN A 65 25.09 -0.91 2.88
N ALA A 66 24.05 -1.38 3.58
CA ALA A 66 23.63 -2.77 3.52
C ALA A 66 23.30 -3.15 2.07
N ALA A 67 23.96 -4.19 1.57
CA ALA A 67 23.67 -4.75 0.25
C ALA A 67 22.37 -5.57 0.30
N VAL A 68 21.24 -4.89 0.36
CA VAL A 68 19.92 -5.51 0.13
C VAL A 68 19.63 -5.43 -1.36
N ASP A 69 19.34 -6.57 -1.99
CA ASP A 69 18.95 -6.61 -3.40
C ASP A 69 17.56 -5.95 -3.57
N PRO A 70 17.42 -4.90 -4.40
CA PRO A 70 16.13 -4.28 -4.69
C PRO A 70 15.08 -5.26 -5.23
N LYS A 71 15.51 -6.34 -5.91
CA LYS A 71 14.59 -7.38 -6.37
C LYS A 71 13.93 -8.12 -5.21
N HIS A 72 14.68 -8.38 -4.15
CA HIS A 72 14.15 -9.04 -2.96
C HIS A 72 13.07 -8.19 -2.29
N ILE A 73 13.28 -6.86 -2.21
CA ILE A 73 12.26 -5.94 -1.69
C ILE A 73 11.00 -5.97 -2.57
N ALA A 74 11.17 -6.00 -3.90
CA ALA A 74 10.05 -6.06 -4.83
C ALA A 74 9.27 -7.38 -4.71
N ASP A 75 9.97 -8.50 -4.50
CA ASP A 75 9.35 -9.82 -4.29
C ASP A 75 8.53 -9.82 -2.99
N GLU A 76 9.10 -9.38 -1.86
CA GLU A 76 8.36 -9.30 -0.59
C GLU A 76 7.15 -8.35 -0.67
N ALA A 77 7.27 -7.24 -1.39
CA ALA A 77 6.14 -6.34 -1.62
C ALA A 77 5.03 -7.00 -2.47
N ALA A 78 5.39 -7.84 -3.44
CA ALA A 78 4.45 -8.62 -4.23
C ALA A 78 3.77 -9.70 -3.37
N ASP A 79 4.51 -10.36 -2.48
CA ASP A 79 3.96 -11.37 -1.57
C ASP A 79 2.95 -10.74 -0.60
N VAL A 80 3.24 -9.57 -0.04
CA VAL A 80 2.27 -8.79 0.76
C VAL A 80 1.00 -8.50 -0.05
N PHE A 81 1.12 -8.10 -1.30
CA PHE A 81 -0.04 -7.81 -2.15
C PHE A 81 -0.87 -9.07 -2.43
N ILE A 82 -0.23 -10.19 -2.72
CA ILE A 82 -0.89 -11.49 -2.95
C ILE A 82 -1.60 -11.96 -1.68
N ALA A 83 -0.92 -11.93 -0.54
CA ALA A 83 -1.49 -12.32 0.75
C ALA A 83 -2.69 -11.45 1.13
N LEU A 84 -2.62 -10.14 0.87
CA LEU A 84 -3.75 -9.23 1.09
C LEU A 84 -4.96 -9.60 0.22
N MET A 85 -4.75 -9.86 -1.07
CA MET A 85 -5.82 -10.29 -1.98
C MET A 85 -6.47 -11.59 -1.51
N ASN A 86 -5.68 -12.58 -1.12
CA ASN A 86 -6.17 -13.85 -0.60
C ASN A 86 -6.96 -13.67 0.70
N TYR A 87 -6.48 -12.83 1.61
CA TYR A 87 -7.20 -12.48 2.82
C TYR A 87 -8.55 -11.82 2.51
N CYS A 88 -8.58 -10.81 1.65
CA CYS A 88 -9.81 -10.13 1.23
C CYS A 88 -10.81 -11.10 0.61
N ASN A 89 -10.35 -11.97 -0.30
CA ASN A 89 -11.15 -13.03 -0.91
C ASN A 89 -11.76 -13.97 0.13
N SER A 90 -10.95 -14.47 1.07
CA SER A 90 -11.44 -15.36 2.13
C SER A 90 -12.44 -14.71 3.09
N ARG A 91 -12.45 -13.38 3.17
CA ARG A 91 -13.38 -12.58 3.98
C ARG A 91 -14.59 -12.07 3.20
N GLY A 92 -14.65 -12.27 1.89
CA GLY A 92 -15.68 -11.70 1.03
C GLY A 92 -15.61 -10.17 0.90
N ILE A 93 -14.42 -9.59 1.02
CA ILE A 93 -14.18 -8.15 0.86
C ILE A 93 -13.89 -7.87 -0.62
N ASP A 94 -14.70 -7.02 -1.25
CA ASP A 94 -14.43 -6.48 -2.59
C ASP A 94 -13.51 -5.26 -2.48
N LEU A 95 -12.26 -5.41 -2.91
CA LEU A 95 -11.21 -4.44 -2.60
C LEU A 95 -11.34 -3.15 -3.42
N GLU A 96 -11.75 -3.22 -4.68
CA GLU A 96 -11.84 -2.04 -5.55
C GLU A 96 -12.81 -0.97 -5.02
N PRO A 97 -14.10 -1.26 -4.78
CA PRO A 97 -15.02 -0.27 -4.21
C PRO A 97 -14.63 0.14 -2.79
N THR A 98 -14.03 -0.77 -2.01
CA THR A 98 -13.56 -0.47 -0.65
C THR A 98 -12.45 0.58 -0.66
N VAL A 99 -11.46 0.44 -1.55
CA VAL A 99 -10.37 1.42 -1.71
C VAL A 99 -10.90 2.74 -2.27
N LYS A 100 -11.79 2.71 -3.29
CA LYS A 100 -12.45 3.91 -3.83
C LYS A 100 -13.14 4.74 -2.74
N ASP A 101 -13.94 4.08 -1.90
CA ASP A 101 -14.64 4.75 -0.81
C ASP A 101 -13.68 5.27 0.28
N LYS A 102 -12.62 4.51 0.61
CA LYS A 102 -11.60 4.94 1.56
C LYS A 102 -10.86 6.18 1.07
N LEU A 103 -10.45 6.22 -0.20
CA LEU A 103 -9.76 7.36 -0.81
C LEU A 103 -10.65 8.61 -0.83
N ARG A 104 -11.93 8.47 -1.21
CA ARG A 104 -12.91 9.56 -1.13
C ARG A 104 -12.98 10.16 0.29
N ARG A 105 -13.09 9.30 1.31
CA ARG A 105 -13.12 9.74 2.72
C ARG A 105 -11.82 10.41 3.18
N ILE A 106 -10.66 9.95 2.70
CA ILE A 106 -9.36 10.58 2.98
C ILE A 106 -9.32 11.99 2.37
N GLU A 107 -9.75 12.12 1.12
CA GLU A 107 -9.77 13.41 0.42
C GLU A 107 -10.72 14.41 1.10
N GLU A 108 -11.92 13.97 1.50
CA GLU A 108 -12.86 14.80 2.28
C GLU A 108 -12.28 15.27 3.62
N ARG A 109 -11.42 14.47 4.25
CA ARG A 109 -10.72 14.87 5.48
C ARG A 109 -9.60 15.86 5.19
N ARG A 110 -8.84 15.65 4.11
CA ARG A 110 -7.78 16.56 3.66
C ARG A 110 -8.35 17.95 3.34
N GLN A 111 -9.43 18.02 2.58
CA GLN A 111 -10.11 19.28 2.22
C GLN A 111 -10.64 20.05 3.43
N ARG A 112 -11.04 19.35 4.49
CA ARG A 112 -11.50 19.95 5.75
C ARG A 112 -10.38 20.30 6.73
N GLY A 113 -9.11 20.06 6.37
CA GLY A 113 -7.98 20.24 7.30
C GLY A 113 -8.00 19.29 8.50
N ALA A 114 -8.71 18.16 8.40
CA ALA A 114 -8.93 17.18 9.48
C ALA A 114 -8.00 15.95 9.37
N MET A 115 -6.87 16.10 8.67
CA MET A 115 -5.77 15.15 8.76
C MET A 115 -5.06 15.40 10.09
N GLY A 116 -4.64 14.34 10.78
CA GLY A 116 -3.68 14.49 11.89
C GLY A 116 -2.38 15.15 11.40
N PRO A 117 -1.38 15.40 12.26
CA PRO A 117 -0.08 15.89 11.81
C PRO A 117 0.40 15.00 10.65
N VAL A 118 0.48 15.57 9.45
CA VAL A 118 0.99 14.88 8.27
C VAL A 118 2.50 14.79 8.51
N PRO A 119 3.09 13.60 8.55
CA PRO A 119 4.54 13.49 8.58
C PRO A 119 5.09 14.23 7.37
N THR A 120 5.87 15.28 7.59
CA THR A 120 6.54 16.00 6.52
C THR A 120 7.61 15.06 5.99
N VAL A 121 7.34 14.36 4.89
CA VAL A 121 8.42 13.71 4.15
C VAL A 121 9.31 14.84 3.63
N ILE A 122 10.47 15.05 4.27
CA ILE A 122 11.50 15.92 3.72
C ILE A 122 12.09 15.18 2.53
N VAL A 123 11.54 15.46 1.35
CA VAL A 123 12.18 15.10 0.09
C VAL A 123 13.22 16.18 -0.15
N ASN A 124 14.49 15.81 -0.09
CA ASN A 124 15.57 16.71 -0.46
C ASN A 124 15.45 17.09 -1.96
N PRO A 125 16.01 18.22 -2.41
CA PRO A 125 15.94 18.65 -3.81
C PRO A 125 16.49 17.64 -4.83
N ASP A 126 17.21 16.62 -4.38
CA ASP A 126 17.79 15.54 -5.17
C ASP A 126 16.93 14.26 -5.20
N GLY A 127 15.75 14.26 -4.58
CA GLY A 127 14.84 13.10 -4.53
C GLY A 127 15.19 12.06 -3.48
N SER A 128 16.21 12.30 -2.64
CA SER A 128 16.49 11.44 -1.49
C SER A 128 15.47 11.69 -0.36
N GLN A 129 15.01 10.61 0.28
CA GLN A 129 14.18 10.71 1.48
C GLN A 129 15.11 10.97 2.68
N GLY A 130 14.91 12.10 3.37
CA GLY A 130 15.54 12.34 4.67
C GLY A 130 14.89 11.48 5.74
N ALA A 131 15.71 10.86 6.61
CA ALA A 131 15.21 10.20 7.81
C ALA A 131 14.79 11.24 8.86
N ASP A 132 13.76 10.91 9.65
CA ASP A 132 13.33 11.66 10.84
C ASP A 132 14.48 11.93 11.83
#